data_AF-A0A834ASE5-F1
#
_entry.id   AF-A0A834ASE5-F1
#
_cell.length_a   1.000
_cell.length_b   1.000
_cell.length_c   1.000
_cell.angle_alpha   90.00
_cell.angle_beta   90.00
_cell.angle_gamma   90.00
#
_symmetry.space_group_name_H-M   'P 1'
#
loop_
_entity.id
_entity.type
_entity.pdbx_description
1 polymer ?
#
loop_
_entity_poly.entity_id
_entity_poly.type
_entity_poly.pdbx_seq_one_letter_code
_entity_poly.pdbx_strand_id
1 'polypeptide(L)'
;MLITEENLLTIIIKTFMDHLRHRDAQGRFQFERYTALQAFKFRRVQSLILDLKYVLISKPTEWSDGLRQKFLEGFDAFLELLKCMQGMDPITRQVGQHIEMEPEWEAAFTLQMKLTHVISMMQDWCALDEKVLIEAYKKCLAVLTQCHGGFTDGEQPITLSICGHSVETIRYCVSQEKVSIHLPVSRLLAGLHVLLSKSEVAYKFPELLPLSELSPPMLIEHPLRCLVLCAQVHAGMWRRNGFSLVNQVSVFNSMDSF
;
A
#
# COMPACT_ATOMS: atom_id res chain seq x y z
N MET A 1 1.59 5.43 28.83
CA MET A 1 2.20 4.81 27.63
C MET A 1 2.53 5.91 26.64
N LEU A 2 3.75 5.95 26.06
CA LEU A 2 4.22 7.08 25.23
C LEU A 2 3.32 7.41 24.03
N ILE A 3 2.61 6.42 23.47
CA ILE A 3 1.61 6.66 22.42
C ILE A 3 0.51 7.60 22.94
N THR A 4 0.03 7.37 24.16
CA THR A 4 -1.07 8.16 24.76
C THR A 4 -0.58 9.52 25.25
N GLU A 5 0.57 9.56 25.92
CA GLU A 5 1.09 10.77 26.57
C GLU A 5 1.74 11.74 25.58
N GLU A 6 2.52 11.22 24.63
CA GLU A 6 3.38 12.03 23.76
C GLU A 6 2.95 11.96 22.28
N ASN A 7 1.86 11.25 21.95
CA ASN A 7 1.45 11.02 20.56
C ASN A 7 2.58 10.44 19.70
N LEU A 8 3.41 9.58 20.30
CA LEU A 8 4.70 9.15 19.75
C LEU A 8 4.58 8.55 18.34
N LEU A 9 3.51 7.79 18.09
CA LEU A 9 3.24 7.16 16.79
C LEU A 9 3.16 8.20 15.67
N THR A 10 2.32 9.21 15.87
CA THR A 10 2.13 10.32 14.92
C THR A 10 3.41 11.10 14.71
N ILE A 11 4.15 11.40 15.79
CA ILE A 11 5.40 12.17 15.71
C ILE A 11 6.44 11.44 14.87
N ILE A 12 6.67 10.15 15.12
CA ILE A 12 7.65 9.36 14.37
C ILE A 12 7.29 9.33 12.88
N ILE A 13 6.02 9.06 12.56
CA ILE A 13 5.56 8.92 11.16
C ILE A 13 5.65 10.26 10.42
N LYS A 14 5.16 11.36 11.02
CA LYS A 14 5.24 12.69 10.39
C LYS A 14 6.69 13.14 10.22
N THR A 15 7.53 12.92 11.23
CA THR A 15 8.97 13.20 11.12
C THR A 15 9.60 12.40 9.98
N PHE A 16 9.25 11.12 9.83
CA PHE A 16 9.72 10.30 8.72
C PHE A 16 9.27 10.86 7.37
N MET A 17 7.99 11.23 7.24
CA MET A 17 7.43 11.83 6.04
C MET A 17 8.09 13.17 5.68
N ASP A 18 8.43 14.03 6.65
CA ASP A 18 9.06 15.34 6.43
C ASP A 18 10.46 15.23 5.82
N HIS A 19 11.12 14.08 5.98
CA HIS A 19 12.42 13.79 5.38
C HIS A 19 12.31 13.25 3.96
N LEU A 20 11.19 12.63 3.61
CA LEU A 20 10.87 12.25 2.24
C LEU A 20 10.08 13.40 1.62
N ARG A 21 10.73 14.37 0.98
CA ARG A 21 10.03 15.60 0.50
C ARG A 21 9.58 15.57 -0.95
N HIS A 22 10.26 14.80 -1.80
CA HIS A 22 9.96 14.77 -3.23
C HIS A 22 8.65 14.03 -3.48
N ARG A 23 7.75 14.67 -4.23
CA ARG A 23 6.44 14.14 -4.61
C ARG A 23 6.20 14.34 -6.10
N ASP A 24 5.49 13.40 -6.70
CA ASP A 24 4.94 13.58 -8.04
C ASP A 24 3.66 14.44 -8.01
N ALA A 25 3.06 14.67 -9.19
CA ALA A 25 1.84 15.45 -9.34
C ALA A 25 0.61 14.84 -8.62
N GLN A 26 0.66 13.55 -8.27
CA GLN A 26 -0.38 12.84 -7.52
C GLN A 26 -0.08 12.78 -6.01
N GLY A 27 1.03 13.40 -5.55
CA GLY A 27 1.43 13.37 -4.14
C GLY A 27 2.06 12.05 -3.71
N ARG A 28 2.57 11.24 -4.65
CA ARG A 28 3.30 9.99 -4.36
C ARG A 28 4.79 10.26 -4.21
N PHE A 29 5.50 9.46 -3.43
CA PHE A 29 6.95 9.57 -3.30
C PHE A 29 7.64 9.40 -4.65
N GLN A 30 8.64 10.23 -4.89
CA GLN A 30 9.52 10.10 -6.05
C GLN A 30 10.96 9.93 -5.55
N PHE A 31 11.56 8.80 -5.91
CA PHE A 31 12.94 8.51 -5.59
C PHE A 31 13.81 8.79 -6.82
N GLU A 32 14.74 9.72 -6.67
CA GLU A 32 15.74 10.00 -7.69
C GLU A 32 17.05 9.28 -7.34
N ARG A 33 17.93 9.12 -8.34
CA ARG A 33 19.28 8.60 -8.12
C ARG A 33 19.98 9.41 -7.02
N TYR A 34 20.16 8.77 -5.87
CA TYR A 34 20.77 9.42 -4.74
C TYR A 34 22.26 9.68 -4.97
N THR A 35 22.68 10.91 -4.68
CA THR A 35 24.06 11.19 -4.31
C THR A 35 24.41 10.42 -3.04
N ALA A 36 25.70 10.15 -2.80
CA ALA A 36 26.16 9.48 -1.58
C ALA A 36 25.62 10.15 -0.29
N LEU A 37 25.51 11.48 -0.30
CA LEU A 37 24.95 12.26 0.81
C LEU A 37 23.45 11.99 1.02
N GLN A 38 22.65 11.93 -0.06
CA GLN A 38 21.23 11.62 0.04
C GLN A 38 20.99 10.17 0.48
N ALA A 39 21.76 9.21 -0.03
CA ALA A 39 21.69 7.81 0.39
C ALA A 39 22.01 7.65 1.88
N PHE A 40 22.97 8.41 2.41
CA PHE A 40 23.29 8.44 3.83
C PHE A 40 22.16 9.04 4.68
N LYS A 41 21.57 10.15 4.24
CA LYS A 41 20.39 10.75 4.90
C LYS A 41 19.21 9.79 4.91
N PHE A 42 18.92 9.13 3.79
CA PHE A 42 17.85 8.15 3.69
C PHE A 42 18.08 6.98 4.66
N ARG A 43 19.31 6.45 4.75
CA ARG A 43 19.67 5.41 5.74
C ARG A 43 19.45 5.86 7.19
N ARG A 44 19.74 7.11 7.53
CA ARG A 44 19.45 7.65 8.88
C ARG A 44 17.95 7.74 9.13
N VAL A 45 17.19 8.25 8.18
CA VAL A 45 15.72 8.41 8.30
C VAL A 45 15.03 7.05 8.44
N GLN A 46 15.59 6.00 7.84
CA GLN A 46 15.11 4.63 8.03
C GLN A 46 15.18 4.11 9.48
N SER A 47 15.98 4.71 10.37
CA SER A 47 15.97 4.32 11.79
C SER A 47 14.64 4.63 12.45
N LEU A 48 13.92 5.66 11.99
CA LEU A 48 12.58 5.99 12.50
C LEU A 48 11.57 4.86 12.26
N ILE A 49 11.76 4.06 11.20
CA ILE A 49 10.93 2.86 10.98
C ILE A 49 11.22 1.80 12.05
N LEU A 50 12.47 1.70 12.53
CA LEU A 50 12.80 0.81 13.64
C LEU A 50 12.16 1.30 14.94
N ASP A 51 12.20 2.61 15.20
CA ASP A 51 11.53 3.20 16.37
C ASP A 51 10.02 2.93 16.33
N LEU A 52 9.41 3.09 15.17
CA LEU A 52 8.00 2.75 14.93
C LEU A 52 7.72 1.27 15.25
N LYS A 53 8.60 0.35 14.81
CA LYS A 53 8.49 -1.07 15.18
C LYS A 53 8.62 -1.28 16.68
N TYR A 54 9.57 -0.64 17.36
CA TYR A 54 9.72 -0.79 18.80
C TYR A 54 8.46 -0.38 19.58
N VAL A 55 7.83 0.72 19.16
CA VAL A 55 6.56 1.17 19.72
C VAL A 55 5.47 0.10 19.53
N LEU A 56 5.35 -0.45 18.31
CA LEU A 56 4.30 -1.41 17.97
C LEU A 56 4.53 -2.84 18.52
N ILE A 57 5.73 -3.19 18.98
CA ILE A 57 5.95 -4.49 19.66
C ILE A 57 5.18 -4.55 20.98
N SER A 58 5.02 -3.40 21.65
CA SER A 58 4.42 -3.31 22.99
C SER A 58 2.89 -3.22 22.91
N LYS A 59 2.24 -4.31 22.49
CA LYS A 59 0.78 -4.41 22.37
C LYS A 59 0.10 -4.08 23.72
N PRO A 60 -0.96 -3.25 23.74
CA PRO A 60 -1.65 -2.92 24.97
C PRO A 60 -2.46 -4.12 25.46
N THR A 61 -2.48 -4.33 26.78
CA THR A 61 -3.35 -5.32 27.42
C THR A 61 -4.75 -4.78 27.67
N GLU A 62 -4.88 -3.46 27.80
CA GLU A 62 -6.12 -2.75 28.05
C GLU A 62 -6.24 -1.51 27.16
N TRP A 63 -7.46 -1.22 26.71
CA TRP A 63 -7.76 -0.09 25.84
C TRP A 63 -8.59 0.97 26.56
N SER A 64 -7.95 2.11 26.83
CA SER A 64 -8.62 3.35 27.25
C SER A 64 -9.04 4.19 26.04
N ASP A 65 -10.00 5.09 26.21
CA ASP A 65 -10.46 5.96 25.12
C ASP A 65 -9.34 6.89 24.63
N GLY A 66 -8.50 7.39 25.54
CA GLY A 66 -7.32 8.18 25.19
C GLY A 66 -6.31 7.39 24.35
N LEU A 67 -6.13 6.09 24.63
CA LEU A 67 -5.29 5.23 23.81
C LEU A 67 -5.91 4.97 22.43
N ARG A 68 -7.20 4.63 22.35
CA ARG A 68 -7.90 4.44 21.07
C ARG A 68 -7.75 5.67 20.18
N GLN A 69 -7.99 6.85 20.75
CA GLN A 69 -7.86 8.12 20.03
C GLN A 69 -6.43 8.33 19.52
N LYS A 70 -5.41 8.20 20.38
CA LYS A 70 -4.02 8.48 20.00
C LYS A 70 -3.45 7.44 19.03
N PHE A 71 -3.87 6.19 19.15
CA PHE A 71 -3.54 5.16 18.16
C PHE A 71 -4.16 5.49 16.80
N LEU A 72 -5.45 5.85 16.75
CA LEU A 72 -6.13 6.20 15.50
C LEU A 72 -5.57 7.47 14.85
N GLU A 73 -5.13 8.46 15.64
CA GLU A 73 -4.39 9.63 15.12
C GLU A 73 -3.08 9.21 14.42
N GLY A 74 -2.31 8.30 15.04
CA GLY A 74 -1.09 7.79 14.42
C GLY A 74 -1.36 6.84 13.25
N PHE A 75 -2.50 6.13 13.27
CA PHE A 75 -2.97 5.33 12.14
C PHE A 75 -3.35 6.21 10.94
N ASP A 76 -3.97 7.36 11.16
CA ASP A 76 -4.23 8.35 10.10
C ASP A 76 -2.92 8.85 9.47
N ALA A 77 -1.91 9.19 10.29
CA ALA A 77 -0.58 9.54 9.78
C ALA A 77 0.07 8.38 9.02
N PHE A 78 -0.14 7.15 9.47
CA PHE A 78 0.35 5.96 8.77
C PHE A 78 -0.34 5.78 7.41
N LEU A 79 -1.66 6.01 7.34
CA LEU A 79 -2.39 5.98 6.07
C LEU A 79 -1.92 7.07 5.11
N GLU A 80 -1.59 8.28 5.59
CA GLU A 80 -0.98 9.33 4.77
C GLU A 80 0.36 8.87 4.17
N LEU A 81 1.20 8.23 4.99
CA LEU A 81 2.46 7.65 4.53
C LEU A 81 2.23 6.57 3.45
N LEU A 82 1.31 5.63 3.68
CA LEU A 82 1.03 4.56 2.72
C LEU A 82 0.35 5.10 1.45
N LYS A 83 -0.48 6.13 1.56
CA LYS A 83 -1.10 6.83 0.43
C LYS A 83 -0.05 7.41 -0.50
N CYS A 84 1.02 8.01 0.04
CA CYS A 84 2.16 8.48 -0.76
C CYS A 84 2.92 7.34 -1.46
N MET A 85 2.75 6.08 -1.06
CA MET A 85 3.37 4.94 -1.73
C MET A 85 2.42 4.21 -2.67
N GLN A 86 1.11 4.37 -2.51
CA GLN A 86 0.10 3.66 -3.29
C GLN A 86 0.22 4.03 -4.78
N GLY A 87 0.64 3.04 -5.58
CA GLY A 87 0.83 3.18 -7.02
C GLY A 87 2.04 4.01 -7.42
N MET A 88 3.02 4.26 -6.54
CA MET A 88 4.25 5.01 -6.88
C MET A 88 5.14 4.21 -7.84
N ASP A 89 6.13 4.85 -8.45
CA ASP A 89 7.05 4.25 -9.44
C ASP A 89 6.36 3.39 -10.52
N PRO A 90 5.35 3.93 -11.23
CA PRO A 90 4.69 3.18 -12.28
C PRO A 90 5.62 2.91 -13.46
N ILE A 91 5.53 1.70 -14.01
CA ILE A 91 6.29 1.25 -15.17
C ILE A 91 5.38 1.04 -16.39
N THR A 92 5.92 1.25 -17.58
CA THR A 92 5.26 0.94 -18.86
C THR A 92 6.17 0.06 -19.70
N ARG A 93 5.58 -0.89 -20.42
CA ARG A 93 6.31 -1.86 -21.22
C ARG A 93 7.06 -1.20 -22.37
N GLN A 94 8.33 -1.57 -22.54
CA GLN A 94 9.14 -1.12 -23.67
C GLN A 94 9.00 -2.07 -24.86
N VAL A 95 8.52 -1.54 -25.98
CA VAL A 95 8.26 -2.31 -27.22
C VAL A 95 9.27 -2.03 -28.33
N GLY A 96 10.02 -0.92 -28.23
CA GLY A 96 11.04 -0.53 -29.20
C GLY A 96 12.44 -0.97 -28.79
N GLN A 97 13.31 0.00 -28.53
CA GLN A 97 14.67 -0.24 -28.05
C GLN A 97 14.66 -0.67 -26.57
N HIS A 98 15.73 -1.35 -26.16
CA HIS A 98 15.99 -1.64 -24.75
C HIS A 98 16.26 -0.32 -24.01
N ILE A 99 15.90 -0.25 -22.72
CA ILE A 99 16.26 0.92 -21.92
C ILE A 99 17.78 1.06 -21.85
N GLU A 100 18.30 2.26 -22.07
CA GLU A 100 19.75 2.48 -22.04
C GLU A 100 20.30 2.58 -20.61
N MET A 101 19.45 2.99 -19.67
CA MET A 101 19.81 3.14 -18.26
C MET A 101 18.75 2.54 -17.35
N GLU A 102 19.19 1.74 -16.39
CA GLU A 102 18.33 1.19 -15.33
C GLU A 102 17.82 2.32 -14.42
N PRO A 103 16.49 2.36 -14.15
CA PRO A 103 15.93 3.31 -13.21
C PRO A 103 16.42 3.02 -11.78
N GLU A 104 16.42 4.04 -10.93
CA GLU A 104 16.55 3.83 -9.48
C GLU A 104 15.29 3.10 -9.00
N TRP A 105 15.47 2.06 -8.19
CA TRP A 105 14.38 1.23 -7.68
C TRP A 105 14.61 0.75 -6.25
N GLU A 106 15.84 0.81 -5.75
CA GLU A 106 16.25 0.22 -4.48
C GLU A 106 15.64 0.98 -3.31
N ALA A 107 15.54 2.31 -3.39
CA ALA A 107 15.02 3.14 -2.31
C ALA A 107 13.53 2.85 -2.04
N ALA A 108 12.72 2.92 -3.08
CA ALA A 108 11.29 2.61 -3.05
C ALA A 108 11.02 1.19 -2.55
N PHE A 109 11.78 0.23 -3.08
CA PHE A 109 11.65 -1.17 -2.73
C PHE A 109 12.09 -1.46 -1.28
N THR A 110 13.19 -0.85 -0.84
CA THR A 110 13.67 -0.95 0.56
C THR A 110 12.65 -0.37 1.53
N LEU A 111 12.00 0.74 1.16
CA LEU A 111 10.94 1.35 1.96
C LEU A 111 9.73 0.41 2.08
N GLN A 112 9.25 -0.14 0.96
CA GLN A 112 8.16 -1.13 0.96
C GLN A 112 8.49 -2.34 1.84
N MET A 113 9.70 -2.88 1.72
CA MET A 113 10.16 -4.00 2.52
C MET A 113 10.06 -3.72 4.03
N LYS A 114 10.58 -2.58 4.46
CA LYS A 114 10.57 -2.20 5.87
C LYS A 114 9.15 -1.95 6.39
N LEU A 115 8.29 -1.34 5.57
CA LEU A 115 6.91 -1.04 5.95
C LEU A 115 5.99 -2.26 5.94
N THR A 116 6.29 -3.31 5.17
CA THR A 116 5.48 -4.54 5.15
C THR A 116 5.34 -5.13 6.56
N HIS A 117 6.43 -5.17 7.33
CA HIS A 117 6.36 -5.60 8.74
C HIS A 117 5.54 -4.65 9.61
N VAL A 118 5.68 -3.33 9.41
CA VAL A 118 4.91 -2.33 10.17
C VAL A 118 3.42 -2.44 9.87
N ILE A 119 3.03 -2.71 8.62
CA ILE A 119 1.64 -2.96 8.22
C ILE A 119 1.06 -4.12 9.03
N SER A 120 1.75 -5.25 9.10
CA SER A 120 1.30 -6.40 9.91
C SER A 120 1.18 -6.07 11.39
N MET A 121 2.12 -5.29 11.94
CA MET A 121 2.06 -4.87 13.34
C MET A 121 0.91 -3.90 13.62
N MET A 122 0.60 -2.98 12.71
CA MET A 122 -0.56 -2.09 12.80
C MET A 122 -1.87 -2.89 12.74
N GLN A 123 -1.96 -3.88 11.84
CA GLN A 123 -3.10 -4.79 11.75
C GLN A 123 -3.30 -5.56 13.06
N ASP A 124 -2.22 -6.09 13.61
CA ASP A 124 -2.23 -6.78 14.90
C ASP A 124 -2.76 -5.90 16.04
N TRP A 125 -2.37 -4.61 16.09
CA TRP A 125 -2.92 -3.67 17.07
C TRP A 125 -4.40 -3.42 16.85
N CYS A 126 -4.82 -3.25 15.60
CA CYS A 126 -6.24 -3.06 15.28
C CYS A 126 -7.07 -4.27 15.74
N ALA A 127 -6.54 -5.49 15.64
CA ALA A 127 -7.24 -6.70 16.05
C ALA A 127 -7.51 -6.80 17.57
N LEU A 128 -6.85 -5.99 18.41
CA LEU A 128 -6.98 -6.06 19.87
C LEU A 128 -8.20 -5.30 20.42
N ASP A 129 -8.87 -4.48 19.61
CA ASP A 129 -10.04 -3.71 20.03
C ASP A 129 -11.04 -3.56 18.88
N GLU A 130 -12.29 -3.96 19.11
CA GLU A 130 -13.34 -3.97 18.08
C GLU A 130 -13.59 -2.57 17.49
N LYS A 131 -13.58 -1.51 18.32
CA LYS A 131 -13.81 -0.14 17.86
C LYS A 131 -12.66 0.36 16.99
N VAL A 132 -11.43 0.07 17.39
CA VAL A 132 -10.23 0.41 16.61
C VAL A 132 -10.23 -0.31 15.27
N LEU A 133 -10.57 -1.61 15.24
CA LEU A 133 -10.62 -2.38 13.99
C LEU A 133 -11.64 -1.79 13.00
N ILE A 134 -12.85 -1.47 13.47
CA ILE A 134 -13.91 -0.86 12.64
C ILE A 134 -13.43 0.48 12.06
N GLU A 135 -12.92 1.37 12.90
CA GLU A 135 -12.50 2.70 12.46
C GLU A 135 -11.27 2.64 11.54
N ALA A 136 -10.29 1.79 11.84
CA ALA A 136 -9.13 1.56 10.98
C ALA A 136 -9.55 1.04 9.60
N TYR A 137 -10.52 0.11 9.55
CA TYR A 137 -11.04 -0.43 8.29
C TYR A 137 -11.73 0.66 7.46
N LYS A 138 -12.63 1.46 8.06
CA LYS A 138 -13.32 2.57 7.39
C LYS A 138 -12.34 3.60 6.83
N LYS A 139 -11.39 4.04 7.65
CA LYS A 139 -10.35 5.00 7.25
C LYS A 139 -9.50 4.45 6.10
N CYS A 140 -9.08 3.19 6.18
CA CYS A 140 -8.27 2.56 5.14
C CYS A 140 -9.04 2.41 3.82
N LEU A 141 -10.32 1.99 3.87
CA LEU A 141 -11.18 1.90 2.69
C LEU A 141 -11.39 3.26 2.02
N ALA A 142 -11.63 4.30 2.82
CA ALA A 142 -11.78 5.66 2.31
C ALA A 142 -10.51 6.14 1.59
N VAL A 143 -9.33 5.90 2.18
CA VAL A 143 -8.04 6.26 1.55
C VAL A 143 -7.80 5.44 0.28
N LEU A 144 -8.10 4.14 0.26
CA LEU A 144 -7.95 3.32 -0.94
C LEU A 144 -8.88 3.81 -2.06
N THR A 145 -10.13 4.14 -1.74
CA THR A 145 -11.11 4.67 -2.69
C THR A 145 -10.64 6.00 -3.28
N GLN A 146 -10.05 6.89 -2.47
CA GLN A 146 -9.42 8.12 -2.97
C GLN A 146 -8.25 7.83 -3.92
N CYS A 147 -7.43 6.82 -3.62
CA CYS A 147 -6.35 6.39 -4.52
C CYS A 147 -6.89 5.81 -5.84
N HIS A 148 -8.12 5.30 -5.82
CA HIS A 148 -8.82 4.80 -7.01
C HIS A 148 -9.63 5.87 -7.76
N GLY A 149 -9.66 7.12 -7.28
CA GLY A 149 -10.43 8.20 -7.89
C GLY A 149 -10.02 8.57 -9.32
N GLY A 150 -8.90 8.03 -9.84
CA GLY A 150 -8.43 8.24 -11.23
C GLY A 150 -8.69 7.07 -12.20
N PHE A 151 -9.33 5.97 -11.77
CA PHE A 151 -9.61 4.84 -12.67
C PHE A 151 -10.71 5.13 -13.69
N THR A 152 -11.59 6.07 -13.35
CA THR A 152 -12.82 6.38 -14.07
C THR A 152 -12.81 7.82 -14.56
N ASP A 153 -11.65 8.34 -15.00
CA ASP A 153 -11.56 9.63 -15.72
C ASP A 153 -12.30 9.52 -17.07
N GLY A 154 -13.62 9.35 -17.03
CA GLY A 154 -14.53 9.27 -18.16
C GLY A 154 -14.59 7.93 -18.92
N GLU A 155 -13.69 6.98 -18.67
CA GLU A 155 -13.71 5.69 -19.39
C GLU A 155 -14.86 4.79 -18.95
N GLN A 156 -15.70 4.39 -19.92
CA GLN A 156 -16.83 3.51 -19.68
C GLN A 156 -16.33 2.07 -19.39
N PRO A 157 -16.95 1.36 -18.43
CA PRO A 157 -16.70 -0.06 -18.23
C PRO A 157 -16.87 -0.83 -19.55
N ILE A 158 -16.06 -1.88 -19.73
CA ILE A 158 -16.22 -2.79 -20.87
C ILE A 158 -16.96 -4.04 -20.42
N THR A 159 -17.86 -4.54 -21.28
CA THR A 159 -18.50 -5.83 -21.07
C THR A 159 -17.67 -6.93 -21.72
N LEU A 160 -17.08 -7.81 -20.92
CA LEU A 160 -16.43 -9.03 -21.41
C LEU A 160 -17.44 -10.16 -21.40
N SER A 161 -17.53 -10.90 -22.52
CA SER A 161 -18.41 -12.07 -22.64
C SER A 161 -17.60 -13.32 -22.98
N ILE A 162 -17.64 -14.34 -22.11
CA ILE A 162 -16.92 -15.61 -22.26
C ILE A 162 -17.85 -16.75 -21.85
N CYS A 163 -17.96 -17.79 -22.69
CA CYS A 163 -18.77 -18.98 -22.43
C CYS A 163 -20.24 -18.67 -22.02
N GLY A 164 -20.84 -17.62 -22.59
CA GLY A 164 -22.21 -17.22 -22.27
C GLY A 164 -22.39 -16.42 -20.97
N HIS A 165 -21.30 -16.13 -20.26
CA HIS A 165 -21.29 -15.22 -19.12
C HIS A 165 -20.76 -13.85 -19.54
N SER A 166 -21.38 -12.78 -19.03
CA SER A 166 -20.95 -11.41 -19.27
C SER A 166 -20.67 -10.70 -17.95
N VAL A 167 -19.58 -9.94 -17.90
CA VAL A 167 -19.19 -9.13 -16.74
C VAL A 167 -18.74 -7.75 -17.18
N GLU A 168 -19.18 -6.72 -16.47
CA GLU A 168 -18.62 -5.37 -16.62
C GLU A 168 -17.30 -5.29 -15.87
N THR A 169 -16.26 -4.80 -16.55
CA THR A 169 -14.91 -4.70 -15.99
C THR A 169 -14.26 -3.40 -16.40
N ILE A 170 -13.22 -3.04 -15.66
CA ILE A 170 -12.35 -1.91 -15.97
C ILE A 170 -11.53 -2.26 -17.22
N ARG A 171 -11.51 -1.37 -18.19
CA ARG A 171 -10.64 -1.50 -19.36
C ARG A 171 -9.23 -1.13 -18.93
N TYR A 172 -8.35 -2.12 -18.86
CA TYR A 172 -6.96 -1.86 -18.54
C TYR A 172 -6.03 -2.90 -19.17
N CYS A 173 -5.08 -2.43 -19.99
CA CYS A 173 -4.10 -3.25 -20.67
C CYS A 173 -2.72 -3.09 -20.03
N VAL A 174 -2.39 -4.00 -19.11
CA VAL A 174 -1.07 -4.04 -18.43
C VAL A 174 0.11 -3.98 -19.39
N SER A 175 -0.02 -4.54 -20.60
CA SER A 175 1.06 -4.53 -21.59
C SER A 175 1.29 -3.19 -22.30
N GLN A 176 0.40 -2.21 -22.11
CA GLN A 176 0.42 -0.89 -22.76
C GLN A 176 0.35 0.26 -21.74
N GLU A 177 -0.14 0.01 -20.54
CA GLU A 177 -0.43 1.04 -19.54
C GLU A 177 0.54 0.99 -18.34
N LYS A 178 0.41 1.98 -17.45
CA LYS A 178 1.28 2.22 -16.29
C LYS A 178 0.94 1.36 -15.09
N VAL A 179 1.73 0.34 -14.80
CA VAL A 179 1.52 -0.55 -13.64
C VAL A 179 2.50 -0.24 -12.52
N SER A 180 2.07 -0.33 -11.27
CA SER A 180 2.96 -0.22 -10.10
C SER A 180 2.76 -1.44 -9.21
N ILE A 181 3.86 -1.94 -8.65
CA ILE A 181 3.87 -3.02 -7.65
C ILE A 181 3.73 -2.52 -6.21
N HIS A 182 3.77 -1.20 -6.01
CA HIS A 182 3.74 -0.57 -4.70
C HIS A 182 2.29 -0.34 -4.24
N LEU A 183 1.67 -1.34 -3.61
CA LEU A 183 0.25 -1.32 -3.21
C LEU A 183 0.02 -1.44 -1.69
N PRO A 184 0.68 -0.64 -0.83
CA PRO A 184 0.63 -0.85 0.61
C PRO A 184 -0.73 -0.54 1.25
N VAL A 185 -1.53 0.39 0.71
CA VAL A 185 -2.89 0.66 1.23
C VAL A 185 -3.79 -0.53 0.92
N SER A 186 -3.72 -1.06 -0.31
CA SER A 186 -4.44 -2.28 -0.68
C SER A 186 -4.08 -3.46 0.23
N ARG A 187 -2.78 -3.61 0.55
CA ARG A 187 -2.28 -4.66 1.44
C ARG A 187 -2.77 -4.49 2.89
N LEU A 188 -2.74 -3.25 3.40
CA LEU A 188 -3.25 -2.94 4.73
C LEU A 188 -4.74 -3.30 4.83
N LEU A 189 -5.55 -2.84 3.86
CA LEU A 189 -6.98 -3.12 3.83
C LEU A 189 -7.28 -4.62 3.76
N ALA A 190 -6.56 -5.36 2.92
CA ALA A 190 -6.74 -6.81 2.79
C ALA A 190 -6.55 -7.54 4.13
N GLY A 191 -5.49 -7.21 4.88
CA GLY A 191 -5.28 -7.82 6.19
C GLY A 191 -6.31 -7.38 7.24
N LEU A 192 -6.74 -6.11 7.23
CA LEU A 192 -7.84 -5.67 8.09
C LEU A 192 -9.16 -6.39 7.75
N HIS A 193 -9.43 -6.63 6.46
CA HIS A 193 -10.61 -7.37 6.01
C HIS A 193 -10.58 -8.82 6.50
N VAL A 194 -9.41 -9.48 6.43
CA VAL A 194 -9.22 -10.83 7.02
C VAL A 194 -9.47 -10.80 8.52
N LEU A 195 -8.96 -9.81 9.24
CA LEU A 195 -9.18 -9.67 10.69
C LEU A 195 -10.66 -9.48 11.02
N LEU A 196 -11.39 -8.66 10.25
CA LEU A 196 -12.83 -8.53 10.40
C LEU A 196 -13.53 -9.89 10.24
N SER A 197 -13.16 -10.68 9.24
CA SER A 197 -13.75 -12.01 9.01
C SER A 197 -13.43 -13.05 10.09
N LYS A 198 -12.29 -12.90 10.79
CA LYS A 198 -11.88 -13.77 11.89
C LYS A 198 -12.42 -13.32 13.24
N SER A 199 -12.86 -12.07 13.34
CA SER A 199 -13.48 -11.49 14.52
C SER A 199 -15.01 -11.63 14.48
N GLU A 200 -15.67 -11.40 15.62
CA GLU A 200 -17.13 -11.33 15.66
C GLU A 200 -17.68 -9.95 15.25
N VAL A 201 -16.80 -8.99 14.89
CA VAL A 201 -17.18 -7.60 14.60
C VAL A 201 -18.21 -7.50 13.47
N ALA A 202 -17.98 -8.21 12.36
CA ALA A 202 -18.88 -8.15 11.22
C ALA A 202 -20.27 -8.72 11.52
N TYR A 203 -20.37 -9.61 12.51
CA TYR A 203 -21.63 -10.18 12.98
C TYR A 203 -22.30 -9.29 14.03
N LYS A 204 -21.54 -8.73 14.97
CA LYS A 204 -22.05 -7.90 16.07
C LYS A 204 -22.46 -6.49 15.64
N PHE A 205 -21.70 -5.91 14.71
CA PHE A 205 -21.83 -4.50 14.30
C PHE A 205 -21.81 -4.33 12.78
N PRO A 206 -22.64 -5.08 12.01
CA PRO A 206 -22.66 -4.98 10.55
C PRO A 206 -22.99 -3.57 10.06
N GLU A 207 -23.81 -2.82 10.79
CA GLU A 207 -24.22 -1.45 10.49
C GLU A 207 -23.08 -0.42 10.60
N LEU A 208 -22.02 -0.74 11.34
CA LEU A 208 -20.86 0.14 11.47
C LEU A 208 -19.83 -0.09 10.36
N LEU A 209 -19.97 -1.14 9.56
CA LEU A 209 -19.06 -1.47 8.48
C LEU A 209 -19.57 -0.92 7.14
N PRO A 210 -18.70 -0.32 6.31
CA PRO A 210 -19.06 0.24 5.01
C PRO A 210 -19.20 -0.85 3.94
N LEU A 211 -19.91 -1.94 4.23
CA LEU A 211 -19.99 -3.11 3.35
C LEU A 211 -20.67 -2.80 2.01
N SER A 212 -21.62 -1.86 1.99
CA SER A 212 -22.29 -1.39 0.78
C SER A 212 -21.39 -0.54 -0.13
N GLU A 213 -20.32 0.04 0.42
CA GLU A 213 -19.34 0.83 -0.34
C GLU A 213 -18.26 -0.05 -0.97
N LEU A 214 -18.20 -1.34 -0.60
CA LEU A 214 -17.24 -2.27 -1.16
C LEU A 214 -17.62 -2.60 -2.59
N SER A 215 -16.74 -2.25 -3.51
CA SER A 215 -16.76 -2.72 -4.89
C SER A 215 -15.64 -3.74 -5.08
N PRO A 216 -15.93 -5.06 -5.07
CA PRO A 216 -14.91 -6.07 -5.26
C PRO A 216 -14.03 -5.83 -6.51
N PRO A 217 -14.58 -5.47 -7.68
CA PRO A 217 -13.77 -5.12 -8.84
C PRO A 217 -12.76 -4.00 -8.55
N MET A 218 -13.16 -2.93 -7.86
CA MET A 218 -12.24 -1.85 -7.51
C MET A 218 -11.17 -2.29 -6.51
N LEU A 219 -11.52 -3.12 -5.52
CA LEU A 219 -10.59 -3.58 -4.49
C LEU A 219 -9.48 -4.47 -5.08
N ILE A 220 -9.83 -5.34 -6.04
CA ILE A 220 -8.89 -6.30 -6.62
C ILE A 220 -8.14 -5.77 -7.84
N GLU A 221 -8.56 -4.67 -8.45
CA GLU A 221 -8.02 -4.20 -9.73
C GLU A 221 -6.51 -3.96 -9.69
N HIS A 222 -5.99 -3.19 -8.73
CA HIS A 222 -4.55 -2.95 -8.60
C HIS A 222 -3.75 -4.25 -8.34
N PRO A 223 -4.15 -5.10 -7.38
CA PRO A 223 -3.54 -6.42 -7.21
C PRO A 223 -3.57 -7.28 -8.49
N LEU A 224 -4.68 -7.31 -9.23
CA LEU A 224 -4.78 -8.06 -10.49
C LEU A 224 -3.80 -7.54 -11.55
N ARG A 225 -3.63 -6.22 -11.67
CA ARG A 225 -2.62 -5.63 -12.57
C ARG A 225 -1.21 -6.10 -12.22
N CYS A 226 -0.87 -6.20 -10.93
CA CYS A 226 0.41 -6.73 -10.49
C CYS A 226 0.58 -8.20 -10.85
N LEU A 227 -0.45 -9.03 -10.64
CA LEU A 227 -0.42 -10.45 -11.00
C LEU A 227 -0.24 -10.65 -12.51
N VAL A 228 -0.95 -9.88 -13.32
CA VAL A 228 -0.81 -9.90 -14.79
C VAL A 228 0.59 -9.42 -15.20
N LEU A 229 1.12 -8.34 -14.59
CA LEU A 229 2.48 -7.88 -14.83
C LEU A 229 3.49 -9.01 -14.52
N CYS A 230 3.37 -9.66 -13.37
CA CYS A 230 4.22 -10.77 -12.98
C CYS A 230 4.15 -11.88 -14.04
N ALA A 231 2.96 -12.32 -14.44
CA ALA A 231 2.79 -13.36 -15.45
C ALA A 231 3.43 -12.97 -16.80
N GLN A 232 3.25 -11.72 -17.25
CA GLN A 232 3.85 -11.23 -18.50
C GLN A 232 5.37 -11.14 -18.44
N VAL A 233 5.94 -10.76 -17.28
CA VAL A 233 7.40 -10.73 -17.06
C VAL A 233 7.97 -12.15 -17.12
N HIS A 234 7.33 -13.13 -16.49
CA HIS A 234 7.73 -14.55 -16.56
C HIS A 234 7.61 -15.11 -17.98
N ALA A 235 6.61 -14.66 -18.76
CA ALA A 235 6.48 -14.97 -20.18
C ALA A 235 7.52 -14.26 -21.08
N GLY A 236 8.42 -13.44 -20.52
CA GLY A 236 9.47 -12.75 -21.24
C GLY A 236 9.01 -11.52 -22.04
N MET A 237 7.77 -11.06 -21.84
CA MET A 237 7.21 -9.92 -22.60
C MET A 237 7.89 -8.58 -22.28
N TRP A 238 8.58 -8.48 -21.14
CA TRP A 238 9.14 -7.25 -20.58
C TRP A 238 10.67 -7.20 -20.58
N ARG A 239 11.36 -8.05 -21.34
CA ARG A 239 12.85 -8.10 -21.37
C ARG A 239 13.52 -6.77 -21.76
N ARG A 240 12.80 -5.87 -22.43
CA ARG A 240 13.31 -4.55 -22.86
C ARG A 240 13.30 -3.50 -21.75
N ASN A 241 12.63 -3.77 -20.63
CA ASN A 241 12.55 -2.90 -19.46
C ASN A 241 13.74 -3.04 -18.50
N GLY A 242 14.80 -3.76 -18.89
CA GLY A 242 16.00 -3.95 -18.07
C GLY A 242 15.86 -5.02 -16.98
N PHE A 243 16.95 -5.23 -16.26
CA PHE A 243 17.05 -6.19 -15.15
C PHE A 243 16.40 -5.67 -13.87
N SER A 244 16.32 -4.34 -13.66
CA SER A 244 15.66 -3.75 -12.50
C SER A 244 14.24 -4.27 -12.34
N LEU A 245 13.47 -4.29 -13.44
CA LEU A 245 12.09 -4.80 -13.40
C LEU A 245 12.03 -6.28 -13.01
N VAL A 246 12.90 -7.11 -13.59
CA VAL A 246 12.94 -8.55 -13.28
C VAL A 246 13.26 -8.77 -11.80
N ASN A 247 14.20 -8.00 -11.25
CA ASN A 247 14.54 -8.06 -9.83
C ASN A 247 13.38 -7.61 -8.95
N GLN A 248 12.75 -6.47 -9.25
CA GLN A 248 11.58 -5.98 -8.52
C GLN A 248 10.44 -7.01 -8.47
N VAL A 249 10.11 -7.63 -9.61
CA VAL A 249 9.05 -8.64 -9.69
C VAL A 249 9.45 -9.93 -8.97
N SER A 250 10.70 -10.37 -9.11
CA SER A 250 11.20 -11.55 -8.40
C SER A 250 11.10 -11.37 -6.88
N VAL A 251 11.49 -10.21 -6.37
CA VAL A 251 11.47 -9.96 -4.93
C VAL A 251 10.05 -9.68 -4.43
N PHE A 252 9.20 -9.03 -5.23
CA PHE A 252 7.76 -8.90 -4.94
C PHE A 252 7.10 -10.28 -4.75
N ASN A 253 7.30 -11.20 -5.70
CA ASN A 253 6.77 -12.57 -5.58
C ASN A 253 7.27 -13.32 -4.35
N SER A 254 8.51 -13.07 -3.91
CA SER A 254 9.06 -13.71 -2.70
C SER A 254 8.49 -13.16 -1.38
N MET A 255 7.93 -11.95 -1.39
CA MET A 255 7.24 -11.36 -0.24
C MET A 255 5.75 -11.70 -0.20
N ASP A 256 5.17 -11.99 -1.37
CA ASP A 256 3.73 -12.15 -1.58
C ASP A 256 3.36 -13.62 -1.82
N SER A 257 4.31 -14.55 -1.65
CA SER A 257 4.00 -15.97 -1.48
C SER A 257 3.18 -16.16 -0.20
N PHE A 258 1.87 -16.30 -0.39
CA PHE A 258 0.87 -16.64 0.63
C PHE A 258 1.21 -17.94 1.37
#